data_AF-A0A3B0TXZ4-F1
#
_entry.id   AF-A0A3B0TXZ4-F1
#
_cell.length_a   1.000
_cell.length_b   1.000
_cell.length_c   1.000
_cell.angle_alpha   90.00
_cell.angle_beta   90.00
_cell.angle_gamma   90.00
#
_symmetry.space_group_name_H-M   'P 1'
#
loop_
_entity.id
_entity.type
_entity.pdbx_description
1 polymer ?
#
loop_
_entity_poly.entity_id
_entity_poly.type
_entity_poly.pdbx_seq_one_letter_code
_entity_poly.pdbx_strand_id
1 'polypeptide(L)'
;MAIASDVSSNEILMVAYMNEEALKLTLQSGIVHYYSRSRSALWKKGETSGEMQKLIEMRTDCDQDVLLLKVEQVGRGADSHTGRKSCFYRQITSENGSILLKTDKEPRVFDPGEVYKK
;
A
#
# COMPACT_ATOMS: atom_id res chain seq x y z
N MET A 1 12.22 4.94 2.33
CA MET A 1 11.18 3.91 2.05
C MET A 1 9.86 4.34 2.71
N ALA A 2 8.71 3.76 2.39
CA ALA A 2 7.45 4.09 3.06
C ALA A 2 6.61 2.86 3.39
N ILE A 3 6.01 2.85 4.58
CA ILE A 3 5.01 1.90 5.05
C ILE A 3 3.67 2.65 5.14
N ALA A 4 2.63 2.13 4.50
CA ALA A 4 1.28 2.66 4.64
C ALA A 4 0.45 1.79 5.60
N SER A 5 -0.22 2.44 6.55
CA SER A 5 -1.15 1.80 7.48
C SER A 5 -2.48 2.51 7.52
N ASP A 6 -3.57 1.75 7.62
CA ASP A 6 -4.91 2.30 7.72
C ASP A 6 -5.11 2.99 9.08
N VAL A 7 -5.64 4.21 9.07
CA VAL A 7 -5.80 5.01 10.29
C VAL A 7 -6.88 4.46 11.23
N SER A 8 -7.89 3.77 10.70
CA SER A 8 -9.03 3.27 11.48
C SER A 8 -8.72 1.93 12.16
N SER A 9 -7.96 1.07 11.49
CA SER A 9 -7.69 -0.31 11.92
C SER A 9 -6.25 -0.57 12.34
N ASN A 10 -5.32 0.34 12.05
CA ASN A 10 -3.88 0.16 12.17
C ASN A 10 -3.28 -0.99 11.34
N GLU A 11 -4.06 -1.57 10.42
CA GLU A 11 -3.58 -2.60 9.52
C GLU A 11 -2.49 -2.04 8.59
N ILE A 12 -1.40 -2.79 8.41
CA ILE A 12 -0.38 -2.46 7.41
C ILE A 12 -0.92 -2.83 6.04
N LEU A 13 -1.00 -1.85 5.14
CA LEU A 13 -1.58 -2.00 3.82
C LEU A 13 -0.51 -2.37 2.78
N MET A 14 0.58 -1.61 2.72
CA MET A 14 1.64 -1.84 1.75
C MET A 14 2.97 -1.20 2.15
N VAL A 15 4.00 -1.60 1.41
CA VAL A 15 5.31 -0.93 1.37
C VAL A 15 5.62 -0.48 -0.05
N ALA A 16 6.21 0.70 -0.17
CA ALA A 16 6.71 1.22 -1.44
C ALA A 16 7.87 2.20 -1.22
N TYR A 17 8.48 2.62 -2.33
CA TYR A 17 9.52 3.65 -2.29
C TYR A 17 8.90 5.01 -2.55
N MET A 18 9.49 6.04 -1.95
CA MET A 18 9.24 7.44 -2.25
C MET A 18 10.59 8.09 -2.52
N ASN A 19 10.67 8.89 -3.58
CA ASN A 19 11.75 9.85 -3.78
C ASN A 19 11.30 11.23 -3.27
N GLU A 20 12.16 12.23 -3.38
CA GLU A 20 11.86 13.61 -2.95
C GLU A 20 10.58 14.16 -3.59
N GLU A 21 10.38 13.92 -4.88
CA GLU A 21 9.20 14.43 -5.61
C GLU A 21 7.91 13.76 -5.14
N ALA A 22 7.91 12.43 -4.93
CA ALA A 22 6.77 11.71 -4.37
C ALA A 22 6.39 12.24 -2.97
N LEU A 23 7.39 12.51 -2.14
CA LEU A 23 7.19 13.09 -0.81
C LEU A 23 6.54 14.47 -0.89
N LYS A 24 7.10 15.36 -1.72
CA LYS A 24 6.58 16.71 -1.93
C LYS A 24 5.14 16.70 -2.44
N LEU A 25 4.85 15.92 -3.48
CA LEU A 25 3.50 15.79 -4.04
C LEU A 25 2.50 15.22 -3.04
N THR A 26 2.94 14.28 -2.19
CA THR A 26 2.10 13.71 -1.14
C THR A 26 1.68 14.76 -0.12
N LEU A 27 2.63 15.56 0.38
CA LEU A 27 2.34 16.64 1.32
C LEU A 27 1.49 17.76 0.70
N GLN A 28 1.72 18.09 -0.57
CA GLN A 28 0.97 19.15 -1.26
C GLN A 28 -0.48 18.76 -1.59
N SER A 29 -0.69 17.52 -2.06
CA SER A 29 -2.00 17.09 -2.54
C SER A 29 -2.87 16.42 -1.46
N GLY A 30 -2.27 16.00 -0.35
CA GLY A 30 -2.93 15.16 0.66
C GLY A 30 -3.21 13.73 0.18
N ILE A 31 -2.72 13.35 -1.00
CA ILE A 31 -2.88 12.01 -1.58
C ILE A 31 -1.51 11.36 -1.70
N VAL A 32 -1.38 10.09 -1.32
CA VAL A 32 -0.09 9.40 -1.36
C VAL A 32 0.38 9.14 -2.80
N HIS A 33 1.61 9.57 -3.07
CA HIS A 33 2.37 9.30 -4.27
C HIS A 33 3.57 8.43 -3.93
N TYR A 34 3.95 7.56 -4.86
CA TYR A 34 5.08 6.66 -4.69
C TYR A 34 6.00 6.73 -5.92
N TYR A 35 7.19 6.18 -5.79
CA TYR A 35 8.21 6.14 -6.83
C TYR A 35 8.63 4.70 -7.16
N SER A 36 8.56 4.34 -8.44
CA SER A 36 8.76 2.96 -8.91
C SER A 36 10.18 2.83 -9.36
N ARG A 37 11.03 2.19 -8.54
CA ARG A 37 12.44 2.01 -8.88
C ARG A 37 12.66 1.20 -10.17
N SER A 38 11.78 0.25 -10.47
CA SER A 38 11.87 -0.56 -11.69
C SER A 38 11.41 0.18 -12.95
N ARG A 39 10.46 1.11 -12.83
CA ARG A 39 9.95 1.91 -13.96
C ARG A 39 10.59 3.31 -14.02
N SER A 40 11.42 3.64 -13.03
CA SER A 40 11.94 4.99 -12.78
C SER A 40 10.87 6.08 -12.85
N ALA A 41 9.66 5.79 -12.36
CA ALA A 41 8.48 6.62 -12.58
C ALA A 41 7.69 6.87 -11.30
N LEU A 42 7.13 8.07 -11.18
CA LEU A 42 6.15 8.41 -10.15
C LEU A 42 4.80 7.79 -10.47
N TRP A 43 4.04 7.49 -9.42
CA TRP A 43 2.62 7.18 -9.58
C TRP A 43 1.81 7.66 -8.37
N LYS A 44 0.60 8.13 -8.63
CA LYS A 44 -0.37 8.48 -7.59
C LYS A 44 -1.16 7.23 -7.21
N LYS A 45 -1.18 6.87 -5.92
CA LYS A 45 -1.86 5.65 -5.48
C LYS A 45 -3.37 5.76 -5.75
N GLY A 46 -3.89 4.78 -6.48
CA GLY A 46 -5.30 4.71 -6.86
C GLY A 46 -5.66 5.43 -8.15
N GLU A 47 -4.72 6.05 -8.86
CA GLU A 47 -5.01 6.82 -10.09
C GLU A 47 -5.75 6.00 -11.16
N THR A 48 -5.43 4.72 -11.29
CA THR A 48 -6.14 3.80 -12.21
C THR A 48 -7.34 3.14 -11.57
N SER A 49 -7.24 2.68 -10.32
CA SER A 49 -8.28 1.85 -9.69
C SER A 49 -9.37 2.64 -8.98
N GLY A 50 -9.15 3.92 -8.68
CA GLY A 50 -9.96 4.72 -7.75
C GLY A 50 -9.68 4.42 -6.27
N GLU A 51 -8.77 3.49 -5.96
CA GLU A 51 -8.42 3.11 -4.58
C GLU A 51 -7.34 4.05 -4.01
N MET A 52 -7.76 5.29 -3.73
CA MET A 52 -6.90 6.39 -3.28
C MET A 52 -6.49 6.23 -1.82
N GLN A 53 -5.28 6.68 -1.48
CA GLN A 53 -4.83 6.82 -0.09
C GLN A 53 -4.77 8.30 0.26
N LYS A 54 -5.65 8.78 1.15
CA LYS A 54 -5.57 10.12 1.71
C LYS A 54 -4.61 10.11 2.90
N LEU A 55 -3.63 11.01 2.90
CA LEU A 55 -2.70 11.13 4.01
C LEU A 55 -3.38 11.81 5.21
N ILE A 56 -3.32 11.16 6.37
CA ILE A 56 -3.78 11.72 7.65
C ILE A 56 -2.59 12.17 8.50
N GLU A 57 -1.56 11.34 8.57
CA GLU A 57 -0.34 11.64 9.32
C GLU A 57 0.88 11.00 8.63
N MET A 58 2.01 11.69 8.65
CA MET A 58 3.30 11.19 8.18
C MET A 58 4.30 11.26 9.32
N ARG A 59 4.94 10.13 9.64
CA ARG A 59 6.03 10.01 10.60
C ARG A 59 7.28 9.47 9.91
N THR A 60 8.41 9.57 10.60
CA THR A 60 9.67 8.93 10.20
C THR A 60 10.27 8.20 11.40
N ASP A 61 11.11 7.21 11.15
CA ASP A 61 11.88 6.51 12.17
C ASP A 61 13.07 7.33 12.71
N CYS A 62 13.88 6.74 13.59
CA CYS A 62 14.89 7.45 14.38
C CYS A 62 16.08 7.96 13.57
N ASP A 63 16.46 7.25 12.51
CA ASP A 63 17.50 7.63 11.55
C ASP A 63 16.95 8.21 10.24
N GLN A 64 15.62 8.34 10.14
CA GLN A 64 14.89 9.10 9.12
C GLN A 64 14.99 8.51 7.70
N ASP A 65 15.07 7.18 7.58
CA ASP A 65 15.15 6.51 6.29
C ASP A 65 13.86 5.74 5.89
N VAL A 66 12.93 5.57 6.84
CA VAL A 66 11.59 5.02 6.61
C VAL A 66 10.49 5.99 7.05
N LEU A 67 9.56 6.24 6.14
CA LEU A 67 8.31 6.94 6.42
C LEU A 67 7.22 5.97 6.86
N LEU A 68 6.48 6.33 7.92
CA LEU A 68 5.21 5.71 8.28
C LEU A 68 4.08 6.65 7.88
N LEU A 69 3.23 6.19 6.95
CA LEU A 69 2.05 6.89 6.47
C LEU A 69 0.81 6.32 7.15
N LYS A 70 0.10 7.14 7.91
CA LYS A 70 -1.26 6.85 8.35
C LYS A 70 -2.21 7.39 7.29
N VAL A 71 -2.99 6.49 6.68
CA VAL A 71 -3.84 6.83 5.54
C VAL A 71 -5.28 6.43 5.80
N GLU A 72 -6.20 7.19 5.21
CA GLU A 72 -7.57 6.75 4.98
C GLU A 72 -7.63 6.11 3.57
N GLN A 73 -7.92 4.81 3.51
CA GLN A 73 -8.09 4.10 2.23
C GLN A 73 -9.49 4.41 1.68
N VAL A 74 -9.54 5.14 0.57
CA VAL A 74 -10.77 5.55 -0.12
C VAL A 74 -10.96 4.68 -1.37
N GLY A 75 -12.22 4.43 -1.73
CA GLY A 75 -12.59 3.55 -2.83
C GLY A 75 -13.47 2.42 -2.31
N ARG A 76 -13.27 1.21 -2.82
CA ARG A 76 -13.96 0.03 -2.29
C ARG A 76 -13.26 -0.53 -1.04
N GLY A 77 -12.03 -0.09 -0.77
CA GLY A 77 -11.27 -0.49 0.42
C GLY A 77 -10.17 -1.51 0.14
N ALA A 78 -9.69 -1.60 -1.11
CA ALA A 78 -8.59 -2.48 -1.47
C ALA A 78 -7.32 -1.69 -1.79
N ASP A 79 -6.25 -1.97 -1.04
CA ASP A 79 -4.96 -1.35 -1.33
C ASP A 79 -4.19 -2.10 -2.43
N SER A 80 -4.31 -3.43 -2.45
CA SER A 80 -3.56 -4.32 -3.34
C SER A 80 -4.18 -4.38 -4.74
N HIS A 81 -3.32 -4.44 -5.77
CA HIS A 81 -3.74 -4.75 -7.15
C HIS A 81 -4.39 -6.14 -7.28
N THR A 82 -4.27 -7.00 -6.27
CA THR A 82 -4.96 -8.30 -6.22
C THR A 82 -6.42 -8.20 -5.77
N GLY A 83 -6.92 -6.98 -5.54
CA GLY A 83 -8.27 -6.73 -5.06
C GLY A 83 -8.44 -6.91 -3.56
N ARG A 84 -7.36 -6.97 -2.78
CA ARG A 84 -7.41 -7.19 -1.32
C ARG A 84 -7.12 -5.91 -0.55
N LYS A 85 -7.60 -5.87 0.69
CA LYS A 85 -7.41 -4.75 1.62
C LYS A 85 -5.94 -4.46 1.86
N SER A 86 -5.14 -5.49 2.15
CA SER A 86 -3.70 -5.39 2.34
C SER A 86 -2.90 -6.21 1.32
N CYS A 87 -1.69 -5.74 1.00
CA CYS A 87 -0.68 -6.50 0.27
C CYS A 87 -0.11 -7.65 1.10
N PHE A 88 -0.29 -7.62 2.43
CA PHE A 88 0.21 -8.60 3.39
C PHE A 88 -0.76 -9.76 3.66
N TYR A 89 -1.57 -10.13 2.66
CA TYR A 89 -2.58 -11.20 2.75
C TYR A 89 -2.01 -12.65 2.78
N ARG A 90 -0.68 -12.79 2.87
CA ARG A 90 0.01 -14.09 2.90
C ARG A 90 0.85 -14.19 4.15
N GLN A 91 0.68 -15.32 4.84
CA GLN A 91 1.38 -15.64 6.08
C GLN A 91 2.43 -16.72 5.84
N ILE A 92 3.62 -16.52 6.38
CA ILE A 92 4.66 -17.56 6.45
C ILE A 92 4.44 -18.34 7.75
N THR A 93 4.30 -19.66 7.66
CA THR A 93 4.10 -20.56 8.80
C THR A 93 5.11 -21.70 8.79
N SER A 94 5.38 -22.31 9.95
CA SER A 94 6.18 -23.54 10.03
C SER A 94 5.32 -24.69 10.54
N GLU A 95 5.30 -25.80 9.81
CA GLU A 95 4.58 -27.03 10.18
C GLU A 95 5.49 -28.23 9.96
N ASN A 96 5.69 -29.05 11.00
CA ASN A 96 6.51 -30.27 10.96
C ASN A 96 7.91 -30.06 10.33
N GLY A 97 8.56 -28.93 10.65
CA GLY A 97 9.88 -28.58 10.12
C GLY A 97 9.88 -28.04 8.68
N SER A 98 8.72 -27.92 8.04
CA SER A 98 8.57 -27.30 6.71
C SER A 98 8.11 -25.85 6.82
N ILE A 99 8.60 -24.98 5.93
CA ILE A 99 8.13 -23.59 5.80
C ILE A 99 7.04 -23.54 4.72
N LEU A 100 5.87 -23.04 5.08
CA LEU A 100 4.69 -22.95 4.22
C LEU A 100 4.26 -21.50 4.04
N LEU A 101 3.70 -21.18 2.88
CA LEU A 101 3.08 -19.89 2.58
C LEU A 101 1.57 -20.07 2.49
N LYS A 102 0.84 -19.56 3.47
CA LYS A 102 -0.62 -19.58 3.52
C LYS A 102 -1.18 -18.26 3.04
N THR A 103 -2.36 -18.30 2.44
CA THR A 103 -3.11 -17.11 2.02
C THR A 103 -4.32 -16.95 2.92
N ASP A 104 -4.59 -15.73 3.34
CA ASP A 104 -5.77 -15.41 4.13
C ASP A 104 -7.04 -15.75 3.34
N LYS A 105 -8.08 -16.15 4.08
CA LYS A 105 -9.39 -16.47 3.51
C LYS A 105 -10.23 -15.23 3.21
N GLU A 106 -9.69 -14.03 3.44
CA GLU A 106 -10.41 -12.80 3.19
C GLU A 106 -10.77 -12.65 1.71
N PRO A 107 -12.04 -12.31 1.41
CA PRO A 107 -12.48 -12.15 0.03
C PRO A 107 -11.79 -10.95 -0.62
N ARG A 108 -11.70 -10.99 -1.94
CA ARG A 108 -11.31 -9.81 -2.72
C ARG A 108 -12.46 -8.82 -2.69
N VAL A 109 -12.11 -7.56 -2.48
CA VAL A 109 -12.98 -6.38 -2.55
C VAL A 109 -13.33 -6.02 -4.00
N PHE A 110 -12.46 -6.33 -4.97
CA PHE A 110 -12.73 -6.20 -6.40
C PHE A 110 -12.01 -7.27 -7.24
N ASP A 111 -12.45 -7.47 -8.50
CA ASP A 111 -11.76 -8.32 -9.46
C ASP A 111 -10.66 -7.54 -10.22
N PRO A 112 -9.37 -7.90 -10.08
CA PRO A 112 -8.28 -7.27 -10.81
C PRO A 112 -8.45 -7.29 -12.34
N GLY A 113 -9.07 -8.34 -12.88
CA GLY A 113 -9.27 -8.50 -14.32
C GLY A 113 -10.24 -7.47 -14.90
N GLU A 114 -11.16 -6.96 -14.08
CA GLU A 114 -12.10 -5.91 -14.48
C GLU A 114 -11.48 -4.51 -14.38
N VAL A 115 -10.63 -4.29 -13.36
CA VAL A 115 -10.06 -2.97 -13.02
C VAL A 115 -8.80 -2.63 -13.82
N TYR A 116 -7.92 -3.60 -14.07
CA TYR A 116 -6.62 -3.37 -14.71
C TYR A 116 -6.56 -3.91 -16.14
N LYS A 117 -7.68 -3.83 -16.88
CA LYS A 117 -7.75 -4.26 -18.29
C LYS A 117 -6.58 -3.66 -19.08
N LYS A 118 -5.69 -4.52 -19.55
CA LYS A 118 -4.72 -4.20 -20.60
C LYS A 118 -5.34 -4.50 -21.95
#